data_AF-A0A2N1U217-F1
#
_entry.id   AF-A0A2N1U217-F1
#
_cell.length_a   1.000
_cell.length_b   1.000
_cell.length_c   1.000
_cell.angle_alpha   90.00
_cell.angle_beta   90.00
_cell.angle_gamma   90.00
#
_symmetry.space_group_name_H-M   'P 1'
#
loop_
_entity.id
_entity.type
_entity.pdbx_description
1 polymer ?
#
loop_
_entity_poly.entity_id
_entity_poly.type
_entity_poly.pdbx_seq_one_letter_code
_entity_poly.pdbx_strand_id
1 'polypeptide(L)'
;MIMRIKILFLALAYVVYAGSVVVSAGELGEKAAKFDRLVAGEHMPRGLVVNLQPVDAGEQLRYRSAGDSTIWTGAYIAAQAFRYRVTRDEAALDNIEKCLRAFVQLHDMAGRQGFIGRAFGTREELGNGRDVVAGVGSYSHLCFKADTSRDQYTGIYMGCALAWEHIRDADLRKEISSMIATATHNLMNNNLALKANINGLEPSTFNLNPEYAYQDRINPEEWAKVDDFPANVFAQTFPYSERLARIVSRFKPPAVRGGEALRALLMFQTACNITGDEQLTRYFADELLARRQLHVIASDTAKLLEDVLAGRNLPVVENRLHGIFLAVGRVLVQIMAMRAGVPDSLTVWLEPVTDVPVVSAANRLTNMLMQGLAFLHEPGSFAIFAARADQFEAQAQTLRLFKADKLAKKLEKRAQRMRVVAGSNLDEFSDTMRSYVGCNLGFFALMGILDQPGDARLRQAALAILPRALEPIADEGNSMYNFIEAAHTGRKYDDPLVVAARRTLQLYPENQTNRRFDHSGSLRHSLWPDRFGRYDRQSIDLIPIDQRAPHIFIWQEPPRMLVTGADDQTRIAPVGYLLAYWYGRFHQLIKDSD
;
A
#
# COMPACT_ATOMS: atom_id res chain seq x y z
N MET A 1 81.26 11.80 26.26
CA MET A 1 80.68 10.50 25.86
C MET A 1 79.80 9.95 26.97
N ILE A 2 78.70 10.65 27.28
CA ILE A 2 77.60 10.20 28.15
C ILE A 2 76.37 10.97 27.62
N MET A 3 75.20 10.31 27.63
CA MET A 3 73.87 10.89 27.40
C MET A 3 73.27 10.75 25.99
N ARG A 4 73.01 9.50 25.57
CA ARG A 4 72.02 9.15 24.53
C ARG A 4 71.24 7.87 24.87
N ILE A 5 70.69 7.77 26.08
CA ILE A 5 69.70 6.74 26.42
C ILE A 5 68.76 7.35 27.46
N LYS A 6 67.70 8.05 27.02
CA LYS A 6 66.48 8.37 27.82
C LYS A 6 65.36 9.12 27.07
N ILE A 7 65.33 9.08 25.73
CA ILE A 7 64.26 9.71 24.92
C ILE A 7 63.45 8.68 24.11
N LEU A 8 63.44 7.40 24.52
CA LEU A 8 62.64 6.36 23.84
C LEU A 8 61.46 5.83 24.66
N PHE A 9 61.24 6.32 25.88
CA PHE A 9 60.15 5.85 26.75
C PHE A 9 59.05 6.90 27.01
N LEU A 10 59.10 8.09 26.40
CA LEU A 10 58.05 9.10 26.53
C LEU A 10 57.22 9.34 25.25
N ALA A 11 57.58 8.70 24.12
CA ALA A 11 56.81 8.80 22.88
C ALA A 11 55.77 7.67 22.69
N LEU A 12 55.72 6.69 23.61
CA LEU A 12 54.80 5.54 23.53
C LEU A 12 53.59 5.63 24.48
N ALA A 13 53.32 6.80 25.06
CA ALA A 13 52.21 7.01 26.00
C ALA A 13 51.20 8.09 25.54
N TYR A 14 51.30 8.60 24.30
CA TYR A 14 50.44 9.70 23.83
C TYR A 14 49.62 9.40 22.57
N VAL A 15 49.43 8.13 22.21
CA VAL A 15 48.62 7.73 21.03
C VAL A 15 47.40 6.86 21.39
N VAL A 16 47.13 6.60 22.67
CA VAL A 16 45.88 5.94 23.11
C VAL A 16 45.03 6.93 23.90
N TYR A 17 44.59 7.97 23.22
CA TYR A 17 43.33 8.64 23.55
C TYR A 17 42.66 8.96 22.22
N ALA A 18 42.24 7.91 21.53
CA ALA A 18 41.08 8.02 20.65
C ALA A 18 39.93 8.40 21.58
N GLY A 19 39.75 9.71 21.78
CA GLY A 19 38.56 10.26 22.37
C GLY A 19 37.41 9.75 21.53
N SER A 20 36.70 8.77 22.04
CA SER A 20 35.31 8.56 21.72
C SER A 20 34.63 9.90 21.98
N VAL A 21 34.51 10.71 20.92
CA VAL A 21 33.48 11.73 20.87
C VAL A 21 32.20 10.92 20.99
N VAL A 22 31.70 10.81 22.22
CA VAL A 22 30.32 10.45 22.45
C VAL A 22 29.56 11.65 21.89
N VAL A 23 29.32 11.62 20.57
CA VAL A 23 28.28 12.43 19.97
C VAL A 23 27.03 11.91 20.66
N SER A 24 26.51 12.69 21.62
CA SER A 24 25.22 12.40 22.21
C SER A 24 24.24 12.32 21.06
N ALA A 25 23.68 11.13 20.81
CA ALA A 25 22.59 11.02 19.86
C ALA A 25 21.47 11.97 20.32
N GLY A 26 20.87 12.70 19.39
CA GLY A 26 19.65 13.46 19.68
C GLY A 26 18.49 12.52 20.05
N GLU A 27 17.38 13.10 20.50
CA GLU A 27 16.20 12.38 21.00
C GLU A 27 15.73 11.32 19.99
N LEU A 28 15.73 11.66 18.70
CA LEU A 28 15.30 10.73 17.66
C LEU A 28 16.22 9.52 17.54
N GLY A 29 17.53 9.72 17.71
CA GLY A 29 18.52 8.64 17.70
C GLY A 29 18.46 7.73 18.90
N GLU A 30 18.21 8.27 20.09
CA GLU A 30 17.99 7.47 21.30
C GLU A 30 16.75 6.57 21.17
N LYS A 31 15.66 7.14 20.64
CA LYS A 31 14.42 6.40 20.36
C LYS A 31 14.64 5.32 19.29
N ALA A 32 15.40 5.62 18.23
CA ALA A 32 15.77 4.64 17.21
C ALA A 32 16.54 3.45 17.81
N ALA A 33 17.56 3.72 18.63
CA ALA A 33 18.35 2.69 19.28
C ALA A 33 17.52 1.79 20.22
N LYS A 34 16.54 2.38 20.94
CA LYS A 34 15.59 1.62 21.77
C LYS A 34 14.72 0.69 20.92
N PHE A 35 14.17 1.20 19.82
CA PHE A 35 13.33 0.44 18.90
C PHE A 35 14.09 -0.63 18.12
N ASP A 36 15.34 -0.39 17.73
CA ASP A 36 16.19 -1.40 17.10
C ASP A 36 16.42 -2.60 18.04
N ARG A 37 16.73 -2.32 19.32
CA ARG A 37 16.86 -3.37 20.35
C ARG A 37 15.56 -4.13 20.55
N LEU A 38 14.43 -3.42 20.62
CA LEU A 38 13.10 -4.01 20.80
C LEU A 38 12.75 -4.96 19.64
N VAL A 39 12.93 -4.52 18.39
CA VAL A 39 12.59 -5.35 17.23
C VAL A 39 13.50 -6.57 17.15
N ALA A 40 14.82 -6.38 17.30
CA ALA A 40 15.79 -7.48 17.21
C ALA A 40 15.64 -8.51 18.34
N GLY A 41 15.33 -8.04 19.55
CA GLY A 41 15.20 -8.89 20.74
C GLY A 41 13.88 -9.65 20.83
N GLU A 42 12.77 -9.04 20.39
CA GLU A 42 11.43 -9.58 20.65
C GLU A 42 10.63 -9.85 19.37
N HIS A 43 10.64 -8.93 18.41
CA HIS A 43 9.67 -8.94 17.30
C HIS A 43 10.10 -9.70 16.05
N MET A 44 11.28 -10.32 16.02
CA MET A 44 11.76 -11.08 14.85
C MET A 44 11.95 -12.58 15.12
N PRO A 45 10.96 -13.29 15.68
CA PRO A 45 11.07 -14.72 15.85
C PRO A 45 11.22 -15.38 14.48
N ARG A 46 12.19 -16.30 14.35
CA ARG A 46 12.54 -16.96 13.09
C ARG A 46 12.87 -15.99 11.93
N GLY A 47 13.25 -14.75 12.24
CA GLY A 47 13.60 -13.72 11.25
C GLY A 47 12.43 -13.01 10.59
N LEU A 48 11.19 -13.27 11.03
CA LEU A 48 10.00 -12.59 10.53
C LEU A 48 9.50 -11.56 11.52
N VAL A 49 9.23 -10.34 11.07
CA VAL A 49 8.72 -9.29 11.94
C VAL A 49 7.23 -9.49 12.22
N VAL A 50 6.86 -9.63 13.50
CA VAL A 50 5.48 -9.84 13.95
C VAL A 50 5.15 -8.98 15.16
N ASN A 51 3.85 -8.72 15.36
CA ASN A 51 3.36 -8.23 16.65
C ASN A 51 3.20 -9.40 17.62
N LEU A 52 3.29 -9.14 18.91
CA LEU A 52 3.24 -10.17 19.96
C LEU A 52 2.06 -9.92 20.87
N GLN A 53 1.13 -10.87 20.92
CA GLN A 53 -0.03 -10.80 21.82
C GLN A 53 0.12 -11.81 22.97
N PRO A 54 0.00 -11.38 24.23
CA PRO A 54 -0.10 -12.30 25.37
C PRO A 54 -1.39 -13.14 25.29
N VAL A 55 -1.29 -14.43 25.60
CA VAL A 55 -2.42 -15.39 25.51
C VAL A 55 -3.13 -15.58 26.86
N ASP A 56 -2.38 -15.52 27.96
CA ASP A 56 -2.85 -15.59 29.36
C ASP A 56 -2.02 -14.62 30.22
N ALA A 57 -1.82 -14.85 31.53
CA ALA A 57 -1.16 -13.97 32.52
C ALA A 57 0.32 -13.57 32.25
N GLY A 58 0.75 -13.46 30.99
CA GLY A 58 2.02 -12.89 30.54
C GLY A 58 3.05 -13.92 30.05
N GLU A 59 2.82 -15.22 30.28
CA GLU A 59 3.84 -16.24 30.03
C GLU A 59 3.91 -16.75 28.58
N GLN A 60 2.78 -16.83 27.88
CA GLN A 60 2.72 -17.31 26.49
C GLN A 60 2.39 -16.19 25.50
N LEU A 61 3.11 -16.15 24.37
CA LEU A 61 2.94 -15.16 23.31
C LEU A 61 2.49 -15.83 22.01
N ARG A 62 1.46 -15.27 21.38
CA ARG A 62 1.03 -15.61 20.02
C ARG A 62 1.46 -14.54 19.04
N TYR A 63 1.73 -14.97 17.80
CA TYR A 63 1.97 -14.04 16.72
C TYR A 63 0.67 -13.35 16.35
N ARG A 64 0.68 -12.03 16.40
CA ARG A 64 -0.39 -11.18 15.91
C ARG A 64 0.06 -10.48 14.65
N SER A 65 -0.91 -10.20 13.76
CA SER A 65 -0.66 -9.59 12.46
C SER A 65 0.33 -10.38 11.59
N ALA A 66 0.48 -11.68 11.84
CA ALA A 66 1.34 -12.57 11.05
C ALA A 66 0.92 -12.65 9.57
N GLY A 67 -0.32 -12.24 9.25
CA GLY A 67 -0.78 -12.08 7.87
C GLY A 67 0.06 -11.09 7.07
N ASP A 68 0.63 -10.05 7.68
CA ASP A 68 1.39 -9.03 6.92
C ASP A 68 2.89 -9.08 7.24
N SER A 69 3.37 -10.18 7.83
CA SER A 69 4.73 -10.23 8.37
C SER A 69 5.81 -10.03 7.30
N THR A 70 5.67 -10.59 6.08
CA THR A 70 6.70 -10.43 5.04
C THR A 70 6.81 -9.01 4.47
N ILE A 71 5.72 -8.22 4.39
CA ILE A 71 5.85 -6.80 3.99
C ILE A 71 6.61 -6.00 5.06
N TRP A 72 6.31 -6.24 6.33
CA TRP A 72 6.97 -5.54 7.44
C TRP A 72 8.40 -6.00 7.68
N THR A 73 8.69 -7.27 7.40
CA THR A 73 10.06 -7.81 7.37
C THR A 73 10.87 -7.13 6.26
N GLY A 74 10.27 -6.93 5.08
CA GLY A 74 10.89 -6.17 3.99
C GLY A 74 11.16 -4.71 4.34
N ALA A 75 10.21 -4.04 4.99
CA ALA A 75 10.38 -2.68 5.51
C ALA A 75 11.47 -2.60 6.59
N TYR A 76 11.58 -3.61 7.47
CA TYR A 76 12.62 -3.68 8.47
C TYR A 76 14.01 -3.96 7.85
N ILE A 77 14.11 -4.84 6.85
CA ILE A 77 15.33 -5.04 6.06
C ILE A 77 15.78 -3.70 5.45
N ALA A 78 14.86 -2.96 4.83
CA ALA A 78 15.16 -1.63 4.29
C ALA A 78 15.69 -0.68 5.38
N ALA A 79 15.03 -0.64 6.55
CA ALA A 79 15.48 0.18 7.68
C ALA A 79 16.90 -0.19 8.12
N GLN A 80 17.21 -1.48 8.26
CA GLN A 80 18.54 -1.95 8.64
C GLN A 80 19.58 -1.69 7.53
N ALA A 81 19.21 -1.75 6.25
CA ALA A 81 20.11 -1.40 5.16
C ALA A 81 20.51 0.08 5.23
N PHE A 82 19.56 0.99 5.45
CA PHE A 82 19.85 2.40 5.66
C PHE A 82 20.64 2.65 6.95
N ARG A 83 20.30 1.96 8.04
CA ARG A 83 21.07 1.99 9.30
C ARG A 83 22.53 1.64 9.05
N TYR A 84 22.80 0.52 8.39
CA TYR A 84 24.17 0.11 8.05
C TYR A 84 24.88 1.14 7.18
N ARG A 85 24.20 1.71 6.17
CA ARG A 85 24.80 2.74 5.29
C ARG A 85 25.20 4.01 6.05
N VAL A 86 24.47 4.35 7.12
CA VAL A 86 24.75 5.51 7.98
C VAL A 86 25.79 5.20 9.04
N THR A 87 25.65 4.10 9.77
CA THR A 87 26.41 3.83 11.00
C THR A 87 27.54 2.82 10.82
N ARG A 88 27.48 1.99 9.77
CA ARG A 88 28.34 0.81 9.55
C ARG A 88 28.26 -0.23 10.67
N ASP A 89 27.20 -0.22 11.48
CA ASP A 89 26.98 -1.21 12.53
C ASP A 89 26.66 -2.59 11.95
N GLU A 90 27.53 -3.57 12.19
CA GLU A 90 27.40 -4.95 11.69
C GLU A 90 26.17 -5.67 12.25
N ALA A 91 25.64 -5.27 13.41
CA ALA A 91 24.40 -5.84 13.93
C ALA A 91 23.22 -5.59 12.98
N ALA A 92 23.26 -4.52 12.18
CA ALA A 92 22.26 -4.29 11.14
C ALA A 92 22.36 -5.34 10.02
N LEU A 93 23.56 -5.77 9.65
CA LEU A 93 23.77 -6.84 8.66
C LEU A 93 23.30 -8.21 9.18
N ASP A 94 23.59 -8.52 10.44
CA ASP A 94 23.10 -9.75 11.09
C ASP A 94 21.55 -9.82 11.05
N ASN A 95 20.91 -8.69 11.35
CA ASN A 95 19.45 -8.55 11.29
C ASN A 95 18.91 -8.74 9.86
N ILE A 96 19.57 -8.13 8.86
CA ILE A 96 19.21 -8.29 7.44
C ILE A 96 19.29 -9.76 7.03
N GLU A 97 20.42 -10.42 7.28
CA GLU A 97 20.66 -11.81 6.87
C GLU A 97 19.69 -12.77 7.55
N LYS A 98 19.39 -12.56 8.84
CA LYS A 98 18.37 -13.32 9.58
C LYS A 98 16.98 -13.21 8.92
N CYS A 99 16.60 -12.01 8.49
CA CYS A 99 15.32 -11.78 7.82
C CYS A 99 15.27 -12.37 6.41
N LEU A 100 16.37 -12.25 5.64
CA LEU A 100 16.46 -12.81 4.29
C LEU A 100 16.38 -14.35 4.31
N ARG A 101 17.03 -15.01 5.26
CA ARG A 101 16.89 -16.47 5.45
C ARG A 101 15.43 -16.88 5.69
N ALA A 102 14.66 -16.06 6.39
CA ALA A 102 13.25 -16.33 6.63
C ALA A 102 12.42 -16.30 5.33
N PHE A 103 12.75 -15.41 4.38
CA PHE A 103 12.13 -15.40 3.05
C PHE A 103 12.50 -16.65 2.24
N VAL A 104 13.78 -17.05 2.23
CA VAL A 104 14.23 -18.29 1.58
C VAL A 104 13.49 -19.49 2.17
N GLN A 105 13.39 -19.57 3.50
CA GLN A 105 12.68 -20.66 4.16
C GLN A 105 11.19 -20.70 3.78
N LEU A 106 10.51 -19.56 3.69
CA LEU A 106 9.11 -19.51 3.22
C LEU A 106 8.96 -20.00 1.77
N HIS A 107 9.91 -19.66 0.88
CA HIS A 107 9.94 -20.15 -0.49
C HIS A 107 10.16 -21.67 -0.55
N ASP A 108 11.05 -22.19 0.30
CA ASP A 108 11.33 -23.62 0.42
C ASP A 108 10.14 -24.41 0.97
N MET A 109 9.48 -23.88 2.00
CA MET A 109 8.26 -24.45 2.59
C MET A 109 7.12 -24.57 1.57
N ALA A 110 7.11 -23.71 0.55
CA ALA A 110 6.15 -23.72 -0.56
C ALA A 110 6.63 -24.54 -1.79
N GLY A 111 7.76 -25.24 -1.69
CA GLY A 111 8.28 -26.11 -2.74
C GLY A 111 9.02 -25.38 -3.86
N ARG A 112 9.57 -24.19 -3.59
CA ARG A 112 10.42 -23.42 -4.51
C ARG A 112 9.79 -23.10 -5.86
N GLN A 113 8.48 -22.86 -5.91
CA GLN A 113 7.75 -22.52 -7.14
C GLN A 113 7.70 -21.02 -7.43
N GLY A 114 8.36 -20.21 -6.60
CA GLY A 114 8.30 -18.75 -6.66
C GLY A 114 7.23 -18.15 -5.76
N PHE A 115 6.44 -18.98 -5.07
CA PHE A 115 5.52 -18.58 -4.01
C PHE A 115 6.26 -18.38 -2.68
N ILE A 116 5.97 -17.27 -1.99
CA ILE A 116 6.51 -16.94 -0.67
C ILE A 116 5.32 -16.63 0.24
N GLY A 117 5.22 -17.35 1.35
CA GLY A 117 4.14 -17.18 2.33
C GLY A 117 4.22 -15.87 3.12
N ARG A 118 3.30 -15.71 4.08
CA ARG A 118 3.22 -14.53 4.94
C ARG A 118 3.98 -14.67 6.25
N ALA A 119 3.90 -15.82 6.89
CA ALA A 119 4.65 -16.17 8.10
C ALA A 119 4.73 -17.68 8.29
N PHE A 120 5.70 -18.17 9.08
CA PHE A 120 5.82 -19.59 9.44
C PHE A 120 6.07 -19.80 10.93
N GLY A 121 5.68 -20.98 11.41
CA GLY A 121 5.74 -21.36 12.82
C GLY A 121 5.06 -22.70 13.09
N THR A 122 4.86 -23.03 14.35
CA THR A 122 4.02 -24.17 14.75
C THR A 122 2.55 -23.85 14.51
N ARG A 123 1.69 -24.88 14.52
CA ARG A 123 0.24 -24.70 14.47
C ARG A 123 -0.28 -23.83 15.62
N GLU A 124 0.32 -23.95 16.80
CA GLU A 124 -0.06 -23.18 17.98
C GLU A 124 0.29 -21.69 17.84
N GLU A 125 1.45 -21.37 17.26
CA GLU A 125 1.90 -20.00 17.04
C GLU A 125 1.05 -19.27 15.98
N LEU A 126 0.64 -19.98 14.91
CA LEU A 126 -0.11 -19.41 13.78
C LEU A 126 -1.64 -19.51 13.91
N GLY A 127 -2.13 -20.42 14.76
CA GLY A 127 -3.54 -20.75 14.89
C GLY A 127 -4.08 -21.72 13.83
N ASN A 128 -5.40 -21.89 13.82
CA ASN A 128 -6.12 -22.87 12.99
C ASN A 128 -6.82 -22.24 11.77
N GLY A 129 -6.27 -21.15 11.22
CA GLY A 129 -6.80 -20.51 10.02
C GLY A 129 -6.77 -21.44 8.80
N ARG A 130 -7.73 -21.29 7.88
CA ARG A 130 -7.79 -22.09 6.63
C ARG A 130 -6.59 -21.85 5.70
N ASP A 131 -5.96 -20.70 5.84
CA ASP A 131 -4.76 -20.27 5.16
C ASP A 131 -3.47 -20.85 5.78
N VAL A 132 -3.55 -21.55 6.92
CA VAL A 132 -2.40 -22.15 7.59
C VAL A 132 -2.15 -23.57 7.07
N VAL A 133 -1.11 -23.72 6.26
CA VAL A 133 -0.79 -24.94 5.51
C VAL A 133 0.53 -25.54 6.01
N ALA A 134 0.65 -26.86 5.98
CA ALA A 134 1.90 -27.53 6.33
C ALA A 134 2.97 -27.26 5.27
N GLY A 135 4.23 -27.08 5.70
CA GLY A 135 5.36 -26.99 4.78
C GLY A 135 5.58 -28.29 4.01
N VAL A 136 6.29 -28.21 2.88
CA VAL A 136 6.67 -29.39 2.10
C VAL A 136 8.05 -29.92 2.51
N GLY A 137 8.33 -31.18 2.16
CA GLY A 137 9.65 -31.80 2.34
C GLY A 137 10.12 -31.82 3.81
N SER A 138 11.35 -31.37 4.05
CA SER A 138 11.95 -31.30 5.40
C SER A 138 11.21 -30.35 6.35
N TYR A 139 10.37 -29.45 5.82
CA TYR A 139 9.59 -28.51 6.61
C TYR A 139 8.17 -28.99 6.95
N SER A 140 7.83 -30.25 6.72
CA SER A 140 6.51 -30.82 7.02
C SER A 140 6.09 -30.74 8.49
N HIS A 141 7.05 -30.54 9.39
CA HIS A 141 6.85 -30.34 10.82
C HIS A 141 6.43 -28.91 11.19
N LEU A 142 6.53 -27.94 10.27
CA LEU A 142 6.11 -26.55 10.44
C LEU A 142 4.89 -26.24 9.57
N CYS A 143 4.21 -25.15 9.93
CA CYS A 143 3.13 -24.56 9.14
C CYS A 143 3.51 -23.16 8.68
N PHE A 144 2.86 -22.69 7.61
CA PHE A 144 2.98 -21.33 7.13
C PHE A 144 1.64 -20.79 6.62
N LYS A 145 1.49 -19.47 6.61
CA LYS A 145 0.32 -18.78 6.07
C LYS A 145 0.47 -18.61 4.56
N ALA A 146 -0.43 -19.23 3.79
CA ALA A 146 -0.35 -19.39 2.34
C ALA A 146 -1.30 -18.47 1.55
N ASP A 147 -1.88 -17.43 2.17
CA ASP A 147 -2.82 -16.50 1.53
C ASP A 147 -2.15 -15.22 1.01
N THR A 148 -1.05 -15.29 0.27
CA THR A 148 -0.21 -14.13 -0.08
C THR A 148 -0.85 -13.14 -1.07
N SER A 149 -0.69 -11.83 -0.79
CA SER A 149 -1.02 -10.74 -1.73
C SER A 149 0.25 -10.10 -2.33
N ARG A 150 0.05 -9.21 -3.30
CA ARG A 150 1.09 -8.36 -3.90
C ARG A 150 1.81 -7.46 -2.88
N ASP A 151 1.20 -7.23 -1.73
CA ASP A 151 1.70 -6.34 -0.69
C ASP A 151 2.96 -6.94 -0.07
N GLN A 152 2.89 -8.22 0.28
CA GLN A 152 4.03 -8.99 0.76
C GLN A 152 5.19 -8.98 -0.22
N TYR A 153 4.91 -9.18 -1.51
CA TYR A 153 5.96 -9.18 -2.54
C TYR A 153 6.56 -7.79 -2.75
N THR A 154 5.78 -6.73 -2.57
CA THR A 154 6.30 -5.36 -2.63
C THR A 154 7.35 -5.14 -1.54
N GLY A 155 7.07 -5.57 -0.30
CA GLY A 155 8.04 -5.52 0.78
C GLY A 155 9.25 -6.44 0.57
N ILE A 156 9.03 -7.68 0.13
CA ILE A 156 10.12 -8.66 -0.14
C ILE A 156 11.09 -8.11 -1.19
N TYR A 157 10.59 -7.68 -2.35
CA TYR A 157 11.44 -7.19 -3.44
C TYR A 157 12.13 -5.87 -3.06
N MET A 158 11.43 -4.94 -2.42
CA MET A 158 12.03 -3.70 -1.91
C MET A 158 13.16 -3.99 -0.90
N GLY A 159 12.92 -4.87 0.08
CA GLY A 159 13.93 -5.26 1.06
C GLY A 159 15.14 -5.95 0.41
N CYS A 160 14.90 -6.90 -0.50
CA CYS A 160 15.98 -7.58 -1.22
C CYS A 160 16.81 -6.61 -2.08
N ALA A 161 16.16 -5.68 -2.79
CA ALA A 161 16.84 -4.68 -3.61
C ALA A 161 17.80 -3.82 -2.80
N LEU A 162 17.33 -3.29 -1.66
CA LEU A 162 18.11 -2.39 -0.80
C LEU A 162 19.21 -3.11 -0.01
N ALA A 163 19.03 -4.40 0.28
CA ALA A 163 20.00 -5.20 1.00
C ALA A 163 21.06 -5.87 0.11
N TRP A 164 20.81 -6.00 -1.21
CA TRP A 164 21.59 -6.87 -2.10
C TRP A 164 23.10 -6.66 -2.04
N GLU A 165 23.57 -5.41 -2.02
CA GLU A 165 25.01 -5.09 -1.96
C GLU A 165 25.65 -5.35 -0.58
N HIS A 166 24.84 -5.67 0.43
CA HIS A 166 25.26 -5.77 1.83
C HIS A 166 25.12 -7.19 2.41
N ILE A 167 24.64 -8.17 1.62
CA ILE A 167 24.62 -9.59 2.02
C ILE A 167 26.06 -10.12 2.00
N ARG A 168 26.58 -10.52 3.17
CA ARG A 168 27.94 -11.04 3.35
C ARG A 168 28.00 -12.54 3.10
N ASP A 169 26.99 -13.28 3.56
CA ASP A 169 26.91 -14.73 3.31
C ASP A 169 26.67 -15.02 1.82
N ALA A 170 27.67 -15.62 1.17
CA ALA A 170 27.64 -15.97 -0.25
C ALA A 170 26.58 -17.04 -0.58
N ASP A 171 26.33 -17.99 0.31
CA ASP A 171 25.31 -19.03 0.10
C ASP A 171 23.92 -18.42 0.19
N LEU A 172 23.67 -17.60 1.22
CA LEU A 172 22.42 -16.84 1.33
C LEU A 172 22.19 -15.93 0.13
N ARG A 173 23.24 -15.23 -0.34
CA ARG A 173 23.16 -14.39 -1.54
C ARG A 173 22.72 -15.19 -2.77
N LYS A 174 23.25 -16.42 -2.94
CA LYS A 174 22.86 -17.34 -4.01
C LYS A 174 21.41 -17.81 -3.86
N GLU A 175 20.99 -18.16 -2.65
CA GLU A 175 19.61 -18.57 -2.35
C GLU A 175 18.60 -17.46 -2.63
N ILE A 176 18.89 -16.22 -2.21
CA ILE A 176 18.05 -15.05 -2.50
C ILE A 176 17.96 -14.78 -4.00
N SER A 177 19.09 -14.85 -4.72
CA SER A 177 19.09 -14.68 -6.17
C SER A 177 18.21 -15.74 -6.85
N SER A 178 18.31 -17.00 -6.44
CA SER A 178 17.47 -18.08 -6.94
C SER A 178 15.99 -17.90 -6.61
N MET A 179 15.66 -17.48 -5.38
CA MET A 179 14.29 -17.18 -4.94
C MET A 179 13.66 -16.08 -5.80
N ILE A 180 14.35 -14.95 -5.97
CA ILE A 180 13.88 -13.79 -6.76
C ILE A 180 13.75 -14.16 -8.23
N ALA A 181 14.72 -14.87 -8.82
CA ALA A 181 14.65 -15.35 -10.19
C ALA A 181 13.42 -16.23 -10.40
N THR A 182 13.21 -17.21 -9.52
CA THR A 182 12.09 -18.16 -9.62
C THR A 182 10.73 -17.46 -9.50
N ALA A 183 10.60 -16.55 -8.53
CA ALA A 183 9.38 -15.77 -8.35
C ALA A 183 9.08 -14.86 -9.56
N THR A 184 10.11 -14.25 -10.15
CA THR A 184 9.94 -13.36 -11.31
C THR A 184 9.65 -14.14 -12.60
N HIS A 185 10.31 -15.28 -12.81
CA HIS A 185 9.97 -16.21 -13.89
C HIS A 185 8.54 -16.72 -13.79
N ASN A 186 8.06 -16.99 -12.57
CA ASN A 186 6.66 -17.34 -12.35
C ASN A 186 5.72 -16.24 -12.86
N LEU A 187 5.97 -14.98 -12.48
CA LEU A 187 5.20 -13.84 -12.99
C LEU A 187 5.29 -13.72 -14.51
N MET A 188 6.49 -13.78 -15.08
CA MET A 188 6.72 -13.68 -16.53
C MET A 188 5.95 -14.75 -17.30
N ASN A 189 6.08 -16.01 -16.91
CA ASN A 189 5.49 -17.16 -17.60
C ASN A 189 3.96 -17.20 -17.48
N ASN A 190 3.41 -16.52 -16.48
CA ASN A 190 1.97 -16.46 -16.22
C ASN A 190 1.37 -15.09 -16.54
N ASN A 191 2.01 -14.31 -17.42
CA ASN A 191 1.57 -12.97 -17.82
C ASN A 191 1.27 -12.09 -16.59
N LEU A 192 2.26 -11.87 -15.74
CA LEU A 192 2.20 -11.08 -14.51
C LEU A 192 1.25 -11.59 -13.40
N ALA A 193 0.75 -12.82 -13.50
CA ALA A 193 0.03 -13.49 -12.42
C ALA A 193 0.97 -14.42 -11.63
N LEU A 194 0.93 -14.38 -10.30
CA LEU A 194 1.62 -15.38 -9.50
C LEU A 194 0.76 -16.65 -9.43
N LYS A 195 1.32 -17.82 -9.75
CA LYS A 195 0.62 -19.11 -9.63
C LYS A 195 1.45 -20.13 -8.86
N ALA A 196 0.81 -20.95 -8.06
CA ALA A 196 1.48 -22.01 -7.31
C ALA A 196 0.54 -23.16 -7.01
N ASN A 197 1.09 -24.36 -6.85
CA ASN A 197 0.36 -25.52 -6.35
C ASN A 197 1.15 -26.16 -5.20
N ILE A 198 0.65 -26.03 -3.98
CA ILE A 198 1.32 -26.47 -2.75
C ILE A 198 0.59 -27.70 -2.22
N ASN A 199 1.11 -28.90 -2.48
CA ASN A 199 0.47 -30.17 -2.08
C ASN A 199 -1.00 -30.30 -2.55
N GLY A 200 -1.31 -29.89 -3.79
CA GLY A 200 -2.67 -29.91 -4.32
C GLY A 200 -3.53 -28.71 -3.93
N LEU A 201 -3.02 -27.80 -3.08
CA LEU A 201 -3.66 -26.52 -2.78
C LEU A 201 -3.19 -25.46 -3.76
N GLU A 202 -4.14 -24.79 -4.41
CA GLU A 202 -3.88 -23.55 -5.16
C GLU A 202 -4.15 -22.36 -4.23
N PRO A 203 -3.11 -21.72 -3.65
CA PRO A 203 -3.31 -20.59 -2.76
C PRO A 203 -3.92 -19.39 -3.51
N SER A 204 -4.60 -18.50 -2.78
CA SER A 204 -4.96 -17.20 -3.34
C SER A 204 -3.69 -16.38 -3.57
N THR A 205 -3.54 -15.88 -4.79
CA THR A 205 -2.39 -15.05 -5.23
C THR A 205 -2.86 -13.71 -5.81
N PHE A 206 -2.01 -13.03 -6.58
CA PHE A 206 -2.27 -11.74 -7.20
C PHE A 206 -1.88 -11.70 -8.68
N ASN A 207 -2.34 -10.66 -9.39
CA ASN A 207 -2.03 -10.39 -10.78
C ASN A 207 -1.71 -8.90 -10.94
N LEU A 208 -0.56 -8.59 -11.55
CA LEU A 208 -0.02 -7.23 -11.68
C LEU A 208 -0.37 -6.55 -13.01
N ASN A 209 -1.22 -7.14 -13.86
CA ASN A 209 -1.66 -6.47 -15.09
C ASN A 209 -2.55 -5.26 -14.76
N PRO A 210 -2.29 -4.07 -15.34
CA PRO A 210 -3.08 -2.88 -15.06
C PRO A 210 -4.54 -2.93 -15.56
N GLU A 211 -4.84 -3.87 -16.47
CA GLU A 211 -6.17 -4.18 -17.03
C GLU A 211 -6.89 -5.34 -16.32
N TYR A 212 -6.26 -5.98 -15.33
CA TYR A 212 -6.85 -7.11 -14.63
C TYR A 212 -7.90 -6.67 -13.60
N ALA A 213 -9.09 -7.27 -13.69
CA ALA A 213 -10.25 -7.01 -12.84
C ALA A 213 -10.95 -8.32 -12.43
N TYR A 214 -10.17 -9.34 -12.05
CA TYR A 214 -10.66 -10.63 -11.52
C TYR A 214 -11.58 -11.40 -12.45
N GLN A 215 -11.42 -11.20 -13.76
CA GLN A 215 -12.26 -11.83 -14.77
C GLN A 215 -12.25 -13.36 -14.71
N ASP A 216 -11.15 -13.95 -14.22
CA ASP A 216 -10.94 -15.39 -14.02
C ASP A 216 -11.45 -15.93 -12.68
N ARG A 217 -11.83 -15.06 -11.73
CA ARG A 217 -12.37 -15.44 -10.42
C ARG A 217 -13.88 -15.29 -10.30
N ILE A 218 -14.58 -15.09 -11.41
CA ILE A 218 -16.04 -14.95 -11.45
C ILE A 218 -16.68 -16.35 -11.45
N ASN A 219 -16.73 -16.98 -10.28
CA ASN A 219 -17.32 -18.30 -10.04
C ASN A 219 -18.34 -18.25 -8.88
N PRO A 220 -19.15 -19.30 -8.63
CA PRO A 220 -20.18 -19.25 -7.58
C PRO A 220 -19.65 -18.92 -6.18
N GLU A 221 -18.47 -19.44 -5.83
CA GLU A 221 -17.87 -19.31 -4.48
C GLU A 221 -17.33 -17.90 -4.21
N GLU A 222 -16.85 -17.24 -5.26
CA GLU A 222 -16.25 -15.91 -5.19
C GLU A 222 -17.24 -14.81 -5.62
N TRP A 223 -18.37 -15.14 -6.27
CA TRP A 223 -19.37 -14.17 -6.75
C TRP A 223 -19.84 -13.19 -5.67
N ALA A 224 -20.05 -13.69 -4.44
CA ALA A 224 -20.45 -12.88 -3.30
C ALA A 224 -19.28 -12.18 -2.59
N LYS A 225 -18.04 -12.54 -2.93
CA LYS A 225 -16.80 -12.06 -2.29
C LYS A 225 -15.96 -11.13 -3.18
N VAL A 226 -16.33 -10.95 -4.45
CA VAL A 226 -15.60 -10.05 -5.36
C VAL A 226 -15.64 -8.63 -4.78
N ASP A 227 -14.51 -8.17 -4.25
CA ASP A 227 -14.38 -6.86 -3.61
C ASP A 227 -13.79 -5.80 -4.56
N ASP A 228 -13.24 -6.20 -5.71
CA ASP A 228 -12.54 -5.28 -6.62
C ASP A 228 -13.45 -4.71 -7.73
N PHE A 229 -13.50 -3.37 -7.77
CA PHE A 229 -14.24 -2.58 -8.75
C PHE A 229 -13.59 -2.62 -10.13
N PRO A 230 -14.36 -2.67 -11.24
CA PRO A 230 -15.83 -2.56 -11.34
C PRO A 230 -16.58 -3.88 -11.52
N ALA A 231 -15.90 -5.03 -11.57
CA ALA A 231 -16.56 -6.33 -11.73
C ALA A 231 -17.53 -6.63 -10.57
N ASN A 232 -17.19 -6.19 -9.36
CA ASN A 232 -18.05 -6.31 -8.17
C ASN A 232 -19.43 -5.65 -8.33
N VAL A 233 -19.54 -4.53 -9.07
CA VAL A 233 -20.81 -3.81 -9.27
C VAL A 233 -21.83 -4.72 -9.96
N PHE A 234 -21.38 -5.45 -10.99
CA PHE A 234 -22.26 -6.39 -11.71
C PHE A 234 -22.64 -7.56 -10.80
N ALA A 235 -21.69 -8.10 -10.05
CA ALA A 235 -21.92 -9.25 -9.16
C ALA A 235 -22.88 -8.93 -8.00
N GLN A 236 -22.79 -7.71 -7.44
CA GLN A 236 -23.68 -7.25 -6.36
C GLN A 236 -25.08 -6.86 -6.87
N THR A 237 -25.21 -6.44 -8.13
CA THR A 237 -26.48 -5.98 -8.70
C THR A 237 -27.37 -7.13 -9.18
N PHE A 238 -26.78 -8.25 -9.59
CA PHE A 238 -27.49 -9.35 -10.23
C PHE A 238 -27.21 -10.70 -9.53
N PRO A 239 -28.22 -11.57 -9.39
CA PRO A 239 -28.01 -12.91 -8.86
C PRO A 239 -27.08 -13.72 -9.78
N TYR A 240 -26.31 -14.62 -9.19
CA TYR A 240 -25.41 -15.49 -9.94
C TYR A 240 -26.15 -16.33 -11.00
N SER A 241 -25.59 -16.40 -12.20
CA SER A 241 -25.86 -17.46 -13.18
C SER A 241 -24.61 -17.70 -14.01
N GLU A 242 -24.38 -18.93 -14.48
CA GLU A 242 -23.20 -19.26 -15.30
C GLU A 242 -23.12 -18.41 -16.58
N ARG A 243 -24.27 -18.12 -17.19
CA ARG A 243 -24.33 -17.28 -18.39
C ARG A 243 -23.93 -15.84 -18.08
N LEU A 244 -24.42 -15.27 -16.97
CA LEU A 244 -24.02 -13.94 -16.54
C LEU A 244 -22.53 -13.88 -16.17
N ALA A 245 -22.04 -14.89 -15.44
CA ALA A 245 -20.62 -14.98 -15.08
C ALA A 245 -19.71 -14.96 -16.31
N ARG A 246 -20.06 -15.71 -17.36
CA ARG A 246 -19.36 -15.69 -18.67
C ARG A 246 -19.44 -14.35 -19.40
N ILE A 247 -20.49 -13.57 -19.19
CA ILE A 247 -20.62 -12.22 -19.77
C ILE A 247 -19.72 -11.25 -18.99
N VAL A 248 -19.79 -11.25 -17.66
CA VAL A 248 -18.98 -10.36 -16.81
C VAL A 248 -17.49 -10.68 -16.94
N SER A 249 -17.09 -11.94 -17.15
CA SER A 249 -15.69 -12.32 -17.37
C SER A 249 -15.10 -11.78 -18.68
N ARG A 250 -15.92 -11.27 -19.60
CA ARG A 250 -15.45 -10.58 -20.81
C ARG A 250 -15.16 -9.09 -20.56
N PHE A 251 -15.45 -8.59 -19.37
CA PHE A 251 -15.15 -7.21 -19.00
C PHE A 251 -13.65 -6.94 -19.12
N LYS A 252 -13.26 -6.07 -20.04
CA LYS A 252 -11.87 -5.63 -20.24
C LYS A 252 -11.79 -4.12 -20.05
N PRO A 253 -11.45 -3.66 -18.83
CA PRO A 253 -11.27 -2.23 -18.60
C PRO A 253 -10.01 -1.74 -19.32
N PRO A 254 -9.89 -0.42 -19.57
CA PRO A 254 -8.60 0.17 -19.90
C PRO A 254 -7.60 -0.05 -18.74
N ALA A 255 -6.32 0.12 -19.02
CA ALA A 255 -5.27 0.09 -18.00
C ALA A 255 -5.46 1.23 -17.01
N VAL A 256 -6.01 0.92 -15.83
CA VAL A 256 -6.33 1.90 -14.77
C VAL A 256 -5.68 1.56 -13.44
N ARG A 257 -5.10 0.37 -13.31
CA ARG A 257 -4.41 -0.04 -12.09
C ARG A 257 -2.91 0.27 -12.17
N GLY A 258 -2.57 1.55 -12.27
CA GLY A 258 -1.18 2.00 -12.39
C GLY A 258 -0.30 1.59 -11.21
N GLY A 259 -0.87 1.40 -10.01
CA GLY A 259 -0.16 0.83 -8.88
C GLY A 259 0.30 -0.62 -9.08
N GLU A 260 -0.46 -1.43 -9.85
CA GLU A 260 -0.06 -2.80 -10.22
C GLU A 260 1.11 -2.78 -11.21
N ALA A 261 1.02 -1.90 -12.22
CA ALA A 261 2.12 -1.67 -13.17
C ALA A 261 3.39 -1.23 -12.44
N LEU A 262 3.29 -0.30 -11.49
CA LEU A 262 4.42 0.17 -10.69
C LEU A 262 5.08 -0.97 -9.89
N ARG A 263 4.26 -1.87 -9.31
CA ARG A 263 4.76 -3.03 -8.54
C ARG A 263 5.38 -4.10 -9.44
N ALA A 264 4.84 -4.34 -10.64
CA ALA A 264 5.51 -5.18 -11.64
C ALA A 264 6.89 -4.60 -12.01
N LEU A 265 6.96 -3.30 -12.24
CA LEU A 265 8.21 -2.62 -12.60
C LEU A 265 9.25 -2.70 -11.47
N LEU A 266 8.85 -2.50 -10.21
CA LEU A 266 9.72 -2.75 -9.05
C LEU A 266 10.27 -4.19 -9.09
N MET A 267 9.38 -5.18 -9.19
CA MET A 267 9.77 -6.58 -9.08
C MET A 267 10.75 -7.01 -10.18
N PHE A 268 10.46 -6.64 -11.43
CA PHE A 268 11.32 -6.99 -12.56
C PHE A 268 12.64 -6.22 -12.55
N GLN A 269 12.67 -4.93 -12.19
CA GLN A 269 13.92 -4.18 -12.04
C GLN A 269 14.83 -4.83 -10.98
N THR A 270 14.26 -5.13 -9.81
CA THR A 270 14.98 -5.82 -8.74
C THR A 270 15.49 -7.18 -9.18
N ALA A 271 14.68 -7.96 -9.90
CA ALA A 271 15.13 -9.26 -10.42
C ALA A 271 16.29 -9.13 -11.41
N CYS A 272 16.24 -8.17 -12.33
CA CYS A 272 17.34 -7.92 -13.26
C CYS A 272 18.64 -7.57 -12.51
N ASN A 273 18.55 -6.68 -11.52
CA ASN A 273 19.69 -6.23 -10.72
C ASN A 273 20.31 -7.34 -9.85
N ILE A 274 19.48 -8.24 -9.31
CA ILE A 274 19.93 -9.31 -8.40
C ILE A 274 20.44 -10.53 -9.16
N THR A 275 19.79 -10.90 -10.25
CA THR A 275 19.99 -12.21 -10.90
C THR A 275 20.92 -12.14 -12.10
N GLY A 276 20.98 -10.99 -12.80
CA GLY A 276 21.65 -10.89 -14.09
C GLY A 276 21.05 -11.79 -15.18
N ASP A 277 19.83 -12.30 -14.98
CA ASP A 277 19.16 -13.20 -15.91
C ASP A 277 18.81 -12.47 -17.23
N GLU A 278 19.36 -12.94 -18.35
CA GLU A 278 19.16 -12.32 -19.66
C GLU A 278 17.70 -12.38 -20.13
N GLN A 279 16.97 -13.46 -19.80
CA GLN A 279 15.59 -13.62 -20.23
C GLN A 279 14.69 -12.62 -19.49
N LEU A 280 14.87 -12.49 -18.18
CA LEU A 280 14.16 -11.49 -17.38
C LEU A 280 14.52 -10.07 -17.83
N THR A 281 15.79 -9.82 -18.14
CA THR A 281 16.26 -8.51 -18.63
C THR A 281 15.64 -8.14 -19.97
N ARG A 282 15.61 -9.06 -20.94
CA ARG A 282 14.94 -8.84 -22.24
C ARG A 282 13.44 -8.64 -22.06
N TYR A 283 12.79 -9.46 -21.25
CA TYR A 283 11.36 -9.30 -20.98
C TYR A 283 11.06 -7.95 -20.31
N PHE A 284 11.85 -7.52 -19.34
CA PHE A 284 11.68 -6.22 -18.71
C PHE A 284 11.82 -5.07 -19.72
N ALA A 285 12.87 -5.07 -20.54
CA ALA A 285 13.16 -4.00 -21.49
C ALA A 285 12.19 -3.97 -22.68
N ASP A 286 12.00 -5.12 -23.34
CA ASP A 286 11.29 -5.20 -24.62
C ASP A 286 9.78 -5.33 -24.41
N GLU A 287 9.38 -6.16 -23.45
CA GLU A 287 7.97 -6.45 -23.21
C GLU A 287 7.34 -5.41 -22.28
N LEU A 288 7.88 -5.22 -21.07
CA LEU A 288 7.24 -4.37 -20.06
C LEU A 288 7.46 -2.87 -20.32
N LEU A 289 8.68 -2.47 -20.69
CA LEU A 289 8.99 -1.06 -20.94
C LEU A 289 8.70 -0.63 -22.38
N ALA A 290 9.14 -1.35 -23.41
CA ALA A 290 8.96 -0.90 -24.79
C ALA A 290 7.55 -1.19 -25.35
N ARG A 291 7.10 -2.45 -25.33
CA ARG A 291 5.83 -2.86 -25.95
C ARG A 291 4.61 -2.46 -25.12
N ARG A 292 4.58 -2.81 -23.84
CA ARG A 292 3.42 -2.56 -22.94
C ARG A 292 3.46 -1.19 -22.29
N GLN A 293 4.62 -0.52 -22.29
CA GLN A 293 4.81 0.82 -21.71
C GLN A 293 4.27 0.95 -20.28
N LEU A 294 4.55 -0.05 -19.44
CA LEU A 294 4.02 -0.08 -18.07
C LEU A 294 4.46 1.14 -17.25
N HIS A 295 5.63 1.70 -17.52
CA HIS A 295 6.11 2.93 -16.88
C HIS A 295 5.24 4.15 -17.20
N VAL A 296 4.73 4.26 -18.43
CA VAL A 296 3.75 5.30 -18.82
C VAL A 296 2.42 5.04 -18.12
N ILE A 297 1.92 3.81 -18.16
CA ILE A 297 0.66 3.44 -17.48
C ILE A 297 0.73 3.72 -15.97
N ALA A 298 1.84 3.37 -15.32
CA ALA A 298 2.08 3.65 -13.92
C ALA A 298 2.04 5.16 -13.67
N SER A 299 2.76 5.95 -14.47
CA SER A 299 2.76 7.41 -14.36
C SER A 299 1.35 7.99 -14.55
N ASP A 300 0.63 7.56 -15.58
CA ASP A 300 -0.67 8.12 -15.94
C ASP A 300 -1.76 7.76 -14.94
N THR A 301 -1.72 6.56 -14.34
CA THR A 301 -2.88 6.00 -13.65
C THR A 301 -2.65 5.58 -12.21
N ALA A 302 -1.43 5.66 -11.67
CA ALA A 302 -1.19 5.34 -10.25
C ALA A 302 -1.92 6.28 -9.28
N LYS A 303 -2.30 7.48 -9.76
CA LYS A 303 -3.04 8.50 -9.00
C LYS A 303 -4.34 8.90 -9.69
N LEU A 304 -4.93 7.99 -10.48
CA LEU A 304 -6.10 8.30 -11.30
C LEU A 304 -7.30 8.77 -10.48
N LEU A 305 -7.56 8.17 -9.32
CA LEU A 305 -8.68 8.56 -8.46
C LEU A 305 -8.44 9.95 -7.86
N GLU A 306 -7.23 10.21 -7.38
CA GLU A 306 -6.84 11.51 -6.85
C GLU A 306 -6.86 12.59 -7.95
N ASP A 307 -6.42 12.26 -9.17
CA ASP A 307 -6.49 13.16 -10.32
C ASP A 307 -7.94 13.51 -10.70
N VAL A 308 -8.86 12.55 -10.62
CA VAL A 308 -10.32 12.77 -10.79
C VAL A 308 -10.83 13.74 -9.72
N LEU A 309 -10.52 13.48 -8.45
CA LEU A 309 -11.04 14.25 -7.32
C LEU A 309 -10.41 15.63 -7.20
N ALA A 310 -9.17 15.81 -7.64
CA ALA A 310 -8.45 17.08 -7.61
C ALA A 310 -8.52 17.87 -8.94
N GLY A 311 -9.14 17.32 -9.98
CA GLY A 311 -9.28 17.99 -11.28
C GLY A 311 -7.97 18.12 -12.06
N ARG A 312 -7.09 17.13 -11.99
CA ARG A 312 -5.75 17.13 -12.60
C ARG A 312 -5.64 16.08 -13.69
N ASN A 313 -4.60 16.19 -14.52
CA ASN A 313 -4.34 15.25 -15.63
C ASN A 313 -5.60 14.94 -16.44
N LEU A 314 -6.46 15.96 -16.65
CA LEU A 314 -7.81 15.80 -17.18
C LEU A 314 -7.86 15.01 -18.50
N PRO A 315 -6.92 15.17 -19.46
CA PRO A 315 -6.92 14.35 -20.67
C PRO A 315 -6.77 12.85 -20.40
N VAL A 316 -5.92 12.47 -19.43
CA VAL A 316 -5.75 11.07 -19.01
C VAL A 316 -7.01 10.60 -18.29
N VAL A 317 -7.52 11.40 -17.36
CA VAL A 317 -8.75 11.10 -16.60
C VAL A 317 -9.93 10.85 -17.55
N GLU A 318 -10.17 11.78 -18.48
CA GLU A 318 -11.25 11.70 -19.46
C GLU A 318 -11.12 10.45 -20.33
N ASN A 319 -9.92 10.18 -20.84
CA ASN A 319 -9.65 9.00 -21.67
C ASN A 319 -9.91 7.70 -20.92
N ARG A 320 -9.45 7.59 -19.66
CA ARG A 320 -9.62 6.39 -18.85
C ARG A 320 -11.06 6.19 -18.39
N LEU A 321 -11.74 7.26 -17.95
CA LEU A 321 -13.17 7.20 -17.60
C LEU A 321 -14.03 6.81 -18.80
N HIS A 322 -13.79 7.40 -19.97
CA HIS A 322 -14.46 7.00 -21.21
C HIS A 322 -14.25 5.51 -21.49
N GLY A 323 -13.01 5.01 -21.40
CA GLY A 323 -12.70 3.60 -21.63
C GLY A 323 -13.41 2.67 -20.64
N ILE A 324 -13.52 3.05 -19.35
CA ILE A 324 -14.30 2.31 -18.35
C ILE A 324 -15.78 2.28 -18.75
N PHE A 325 -16.38 3.42 -19.05
CA PHE A 325 -17.80 3.47 -19.43
C PHE A 325 -18.11 2.69 -20.71
N LEU A 326 -17.19 2.72 -21.69
CA LEU A 326 -17.27 1.90 -22.90
C LEU A 326 -17.26 0.40 -22.55
N ALA A 327 -16.30 -0.05 -21.73
CA ALA A 327 -16.20 -1.44 -21.31
C ALA A 327 -17.43 -1.92 -20.51
N VAL A 328 -17.93 -1.07 -19.60
CA VAL A 328 -19.16 -1.33 -18.82
C VAL A 328 -20.38 -1.40 -19.74
N GLY A 329 -20.50 -0.46 -20.67
CA GLY A 329 -21.63 -0.41 -21.61
C GLY A 329 -21.70 -1.63 -22.51
N ARG A 330 -20.56 -2.14 -23.01
CA ARG A 330 -20.49 -3.39 -23.79
C ARG A 330 -21.01 -4.60 -22.99
N VAL A 331 -20.60 -4.71 -21.72
CA VAL A 331 -21.10 -5.77 -20.82
C VAL A 331 -22.61 -5.61 -20.58
N LEU A 332 -23.10 -4.40 -20.34
CA LEU A 332 -24.53 -4.15 -20.12
C LEU A 332 -25.40 -4.50 -21.33
N VAL A 333 -24.94 -4.20 -22.55
CA VAL A 333 -25.64 -4.61 -23.78
C VAL A 333 -25.75 -6.14 -23.85
N GLN A 334 -24.67 -6.87 -23.54
CA GLN A 334 -24.71 -8.33 -23.50
C GLN A 334 -25.66 -8.86 -22.42
N ILE A 335 -25.70 -8.23 -21.24
CA ILE A 335 -26.66 -8.57 -20.17
C ILE A 335 -28.11 -8.32 -20.63
N MET A 336 -28.38 -7.20 -21.30
CA MET A 336 -29.71 -6.89 -21.83
C MET A 336 -30.14 -7.86 -22.92
N ALA A 337 -29.24 -8.19 -23.86
CA ALA A 337 -29.51 -9.16 -24.92
C ALA A 337 -29.77 -10.57 -24.36
N MET A 338 -29.01 -10.98 -23.33
CA MET A 338 -29.26 -12.20 -22.57
C MET A 338 -30.67 -12.21 -21.98
N ARG A 339 -31.10 -11.11 -21.33
CA ARG A 339 -32.44 -10.98 -20.75
C ARG A 339 -33.55 -10.97 -21.80
N ALA A 340 -33.27 -10.48 -23.00
CA ALA A 340 -34.18 -10.50 -24.14
C ALA A 340 -34.22 -11.86 -24.87
N GLY A 341 -33.48 -12.87 -24.41
CA GLY A 341 -33.45 -14.20 -25.02
C GLY A 341 -32.60 -14.30 -26.29
N VAL A 342 -31.78 -13.30 -26.60
CA VAL A 342 -30.91 -13.31 -27.78
C VAL A 342 -29.78 -14.33 -27.60
N PRO A 343 -29.49 -15.20 -28.59
CA PRO A 343 -28.37 -16.14 -28.52
C PRO A 343 -27.00 -15.43 -28.48
N ASP A 344 -26.05 -15.98 -27.72
CA ASP A 344 -24.72 -15.38 -27.54
C ASP A 344 -23.98 -15.14 -28.88
N SER A 345 -24.12 -16.07 -29.84
CA SER A 345 -23.52 -15.94 -31.18
C SER A 345 -24.04 -14.70 -31.94
N LEU A 346 -25.34 -14.43 -31.83
CA LEU A 346 -25.97 -13.27 -32.47
C LEU A 346 -25.58 -11.97 -31.76
N THR A 347 -25.40 -12.00 -30.43
CA THR A 347 -24.93 -10.81 -29.69
C THR A 347 -23.53 -10.38 -30.08
N VAL A 348 -22.62 -11.33 -30.31
CA VAL A 348 -21.25 -11.04 -30.78
C VAL A 348 -21.28 -10.55 -32.22
N TRP A 349 -22.13 -11.12 -33.07
CA TRP A 349 -22.29 -10.67 -34.46
C TRP A 349 -22.86 -9.25 -34.55
N LEU A 350 -23.78 -8.87 -33.67
CA LEU A 350 -24.37 -7.52 -33.58
C LEU A 350 -23.46 -6.50 -32.87
N GLU A 351 -22.32 -6.92 -32.32
CA GLU A 351 -21.45 -6.07 -31.50
C GLU A 351 -21.11 -4.74 -32.19
N PRO A 352 -20.69 -4.70 -33.48
CA PRO A 352 -20.38 -3.43 -34.17
C PRO A 352 -21.58 -2.46 -34.25
N VAL A 353 -22.80 -2.99 -34.40
CA VAL A 353 -24.03 -2.19 -34.48
C VAL A 353 -24.39 -1.64 -33.10
N THR A 354 -24.24 -2.47 -32.07
CA THR A 354 -24.50 -2.06 -30.68
C THR A 354 -23.42 -1.15 -30.11
N ASP A 355 -22.21 -1.13 -30.68
CA ASP A 355 -21.10 -0.32 -30.18
C ASP A 355 -21.33 1.18 -30.40
N VAL A 356 -21.98 1.58 -31.51
CA VAL A 356 -22.29 2.99 -31.82
C VAL A 356 -23.10 3.67 -30.70
N PRO A 357 -24.26 3.14 -30.26
CA PRO A 357 -25.00 3.74 -29.14
C PRO A 357 -24.25 3.64 -27.81
N VAL A 358 -23.42 2.61 -27.60
CA VAL A 358 -22.60 2.49 -26.38
C VAL A 358 -21.53 3.58 -26.34
N VAL A 359 -20.81 3.82 -27.43
CA VAL A 359 -19.81 4.90 -27.54
C VAL A 359 -20.46 6.26 -27.31
N SER A 360 -21.64 6.52 -27.91
CA SER A 360 -22.39 7.75 -27.69
C SER A 360 -22.82 7.92 -26.23
N ALA A 361 -23.30 6.86 -25.58
CA ALA A 361 -23.65 6.88 -24.16
C ALA A 361 -22.43 7.10 -23.26
N ALA A 362 -21.32 6.40 -23.52
CA ALA A 362 -20.06 6.56 -22.80
C ALA A 362 -19.54 8.00 -22.88
N ASN A 363 -19.51 8.60 -24.09
CA ASN A 363 -19.14 10.00 -24.28
C ASN A 363 -20.02 10.95 -23.45
N ARG A 364 -21.35 10.76 -23.48
CA ARG A 364 -22.26 11.62 -22.69
C ARG A 364 -22.04 11.47 -21.20
N LEU A 365 -21.84 10.24 -20.70
CA LEU A 365 -21.59 9.98 -19.29
C LEU A 365 -20.25 10.57 -18.83
N THR A 366 -19.19 10.41 -19.63
CA THR A 366 -17.89 11.06 -19.37
C THR A 366 -18.06 12.57 -19.29
N ASN A 367 -18.65 13.20 -20.31
CA ASN A 367 -18.82 14.65 -20.33
C ASN A 367 -19.66 15.16 -19.15
N MET A 368 -20.75 14.47 -18.81
CA MET A 368 -21.58 14.82 -17.65
C MET A 368 -20.80 14.72 -16.34
N LEU A 369 -20.00 13.66 -16.15
CA LEU A 369 -19.17 13.50 -14.97
C LEU A 369 -18.08 14.58 -14.88
N MET A 370 -17.39 14.85 -15.99
CA MET A 370 -16.34 15.88 -16.04
C MET A 370 -16.91 17.28 -15.76
N GLN A 371 -18.08 17.62 -16.31
CA GLN A 371 -18.77 18.88 -16.01
C GLN A 371 -19.22 18.96 -14.55
N GLY A 372 -19.75 17.87 -14.00
CA GLY A 372 -20.15 17.80 -12.60
C GLY A 372 -18.97 17.98 -11.65
N LEU A 373 -17.83 17.33 -11.93
CA LEU A 373 -16.60 17.49 -11.16
C LEU A 373 -16.05 18.91 -11.27
N ALA A 374 -15.97 19.46 -12.48
CA ALA A 374 -15.52 20.84 -12.70
C ALA A 374 -16.35 21.85 -11.90
N PHE A 375 -17.68 21.67 -11.86
CA PHE A 375 -18.54 22.48 -11.00
C PHE A 375 -18.21 22.29 -9.51
N LEU A 376 -18.04 21.05 -9.05
CA LEU A 376 -17.73 20.77 -7.64
C LEU A 376 -16.34 21.29 -7.22
N HIS A 377 -15.42 21.49 -8.15
CA HIS A 377 -14.12 22.14 -7.91
C HIS A 377 -14.21 23.65 -7.72
N GLU A 378 -15.29 24.31 -8.16
CA GLU A 378 -15.44 25.75 -7.98
C GLU A 378 -15.58 26.12 -6.49
N PRO A 379 -14.88 27.17 -6.00
CA PRO A 379 -15.00 27.61 -4.63
C PRO A 379 -16.45 27.93 -4.25
N GLY A 380 -16.96 27.29 -3.20
CA GLY A 380 -18.32 27.50 -2.71
C GLY A 380 -19.42 26.81 -3.51
N SER A 381 -19.08 25.94 -4.49
CA SER A 381 -20.04 25.17 -5.28
C SER A 381 -21.04 24.36 -4.43
N PHE A 382 -20.60 23.89 -3.26
CA PHE A 382 -21.42 23.15 -2.30
C PHE A 382 -22.54 24.00 -1.66
N ALA A 383 -22.50 25.34 -1.77
CA ALA A 383 -23.60 26.20 -1.34
C ALA A 383 -24.91 25.91 -2.10
N ILE A 384 -24.84 25.31 -3.30
CA ILE A 384 -26.03 24.86 -4.05
C ILE A 384 -26.88 23.87 -3.24
N PHE A 385 -26.25 23.05 -2.38
CA PHE A 385 -26.95 22.11 -1.54
C PHE A 385 -27.76 22.84 -0.45
N ALA A 386 -27.26 23.97 0.08
CA ALA A 386 -28.02 24.80 1.00
C ALA A 386 -29.26 25.40 0.30
N ALA A 387 -29.08 25.97 -0.89
CA ALA A 387 -30.20 26.49 -1.68
C ALA A 387 -31.24 25.40 -2.01
N ARG A 388 -30.77 24.17 -2.30
CA ARG A 388 -31.66 23.03 -2.53
C ARG A 388 -32.38 22.58 -1.25
N ALA A 389 -31.73 22.70 -0.10
CA ALA A 389 -32.35 22.43 1.19
C ALA A 389 -33.52 23.39 1.44
N ASP A 390 -33.33 24.69 1.20
CA ASP A 390 -34.38 25.70 1.39
C ASP A 390 -35.59 25.42 0.48
N GLN A 391 -35.37 24.98 -0.76
CA GLN A 391 -36.45 24.55 -1.66
C GLN A 391 -37.20 23.32 -1.12
N PHE A 392 -36.50 22.32 -0.57
CA PHE A 392 -37.15 21.16 0.02
C PHE A 392 -37.97 21.52 1.26
N GLU A 393 -37.52 22.48 2.06
CA GLU A 393 -38.29 22.97 3.21
C GLU A 393 -39.54 23.74 2.79
N ALA A 394 -39.44 24.61 1.79
CA ALA A 394 -40.60 25.29 1.22
C ALA A 394 -41.64 24.28 0.69
N GLN A 395 -41.19 23.26 -0.05
CA GLN A 395 -42.06 22.19 -0.53
C GLN A 395 -42.66 21.36 0.62
N ALA A 396 -41.89 21.10 1.68
CA ALA A 396 -42.39 20.41 2.87
C ALA A 396 -43.49 21.22 3.58
N GLN A 397 -43.30 22.53 3.71
CA GLN A 397 -44.31 23.45 4.26
C GLN A 397 -45.59 23.42 3.42
N THR A 398 -45.49 23.46 2.08
CA THR A 398 -46.65 23.31 1.19
C THR A 398 -47.36 21.97 1.41
N LEU A 399 -46.62 20.86 1.51
CA LEU A 399 -47.21 19.54 1.74
C LEU A 399 -47.92 19.44 3.10
N ARG A 400 -47.43 20.13 4.14
CA ARG A 400 -48.12 20.22 5.42
C ARG A 400 -49.48 20.92 5.29
N LEU A 401 -49.59 21.95 4.45
CA LEU A 401 -50.88 22.61 4.16
C LEU A 401 -51.89 21.64 3.53
N PHE A 402 -51.42 20.68 2.72
CA PHE A 402 -52.23 19.62 2.14
C PHE A 402 -52.37 18.35 3.01
N LYS A 403 -51.99 18.41 4.30
CA LYS A 403 -52.02 17.28 5.25
C LYS A 403 -51.21 16.04 4.80
N ALA A 404 -50.19 16.23 3.97
CA ALA A 404 -49.30 15.17 3.50
C ALA A 404 -48.06 14.99 4.42
N ASP A 405 -48.27 14.80 5.72
CA ASP A 405 -47.22 14.88 6.75
C ASP A 405 -46.05 13.91 6.55
N LYS A 406 -46.31 12.70 6.06
CA LYS A 406 -45.26 11.71 5.80
C LYS A 406 -44.29 12.17 4.71
N LEU A 407 -44.81 12.82 3.67
CA LEU A 407 -44.01 13.36 2.57
C LEU A 407 -43.27 14.62 3.00
N ALA A 408 -43.94 15.50 3.76
CA ALA A 408 -43.31 16.68 4.35
C ALA A 408 -42.09 16.31 5.22
N LYS A 409 -42.27 15.37 6.16
CA LYS A 409 -41.16 14.86 6.99
C LYS A 409 -40.02 14.25 6.17
N LYS A 410 -40.33 13.60 5.04
CA LYS A 410 -39.30 13.04 4.14
C LYS A 410 -38.51 14.15 3.45
N LEU A 411 -39.16 15.24 3.03
CA LEU A 411 -38.49 16.40 2.45
C LEU A 411 -37.67 17.16 3.49
N GLU A 412 -38.17 17.35 4.71
CA GLU A 412 -37.41 17.97 5.81
C GLU A 412 -36.13 17.19 6.13
N LYS A 413 -36.22 15.86 6.21
CA LYS A 413 -35.02 15.01 6.36
C LYS A 413 -34.05 15.14 5.19
N ARG A 414 -34.55 15.33 3.96
CA ARG A 414 -33.70 15.58 2.78
C ARG A 414 -33.05 16.96 2.86
N ALA A 415 -33.79 18.00 3.26
CA ALA A 415 -33.27 19.34 3.45
C ALA A 415 -32.15 19.36 4.50
N GLN A 416 -32.37 18.72 5.64
CA GLN A 416 -31.36 18.60 6.69
C GLN A 416 -30.07 17.94 6.17
N ARG A 417 -30.18 16.85 5.40
CA ARG A 417 -29.02 16.21 4.76
C ARG A 417 -28.31 17.15 3.79
N MET A 418 -29.06 17.89 2.96
CA MET A 418 -28.46 18.82 2.00
C MET A 418 -27.75 19.99 2.70
N ARG A 419 -28.28 20.52 3.82
CA ARG A 419 -27.57 21.53 4.62
C ARG A 419 -26.27 21.01 5.21
N VAL A 420 -26.26 19.77 5.67
CA VAL A 420 -25.06 19.12 6.19
C VAL A 420 -24.00 19.01 5.08
N VAL A 421 -24.37 18.49 3.90
CA VAL A 421 -23.47 18.40 2.74
C VAL A 421 -22.96 19.77 2.29
N ALA A 422 -23.76 20.84 2.41
CA ALA A 422 -23.34 22.19 2.04
C ALA A 422 -22.13 22.72 2.85
N GLY A 423 -21.85 22.14 4.03
CA GLY A 423 -20.68 22.46 4.86
C GLY A 423 -19.45 21.57 4.62
N SER A 424 -19.42 20.84 3.50
CA SER A 424 -18.33 19.94 3.09
C SER A 424 -17.70 20.40 1.76
N ASN A 425 -16.76 19.61 1.24
CA ASN A 425 -16.11 19.81 -0.06
C ASN A 425 -15.60 18.48 -0.64
N LEU A 426 -15.03 18.52 -1.84
CA LEU A 426 -14.42 17.35 -2.48
C LEU A 426 -13.16 16.84 -1.78
N ASP A 427 -12.42 17.71 -1.09
CA ASP A 427 -11.21 17.31 -0.36
C ASP A 427 -11.57 16.41 0.83
N GLU A 428 -12.61 16.74 1.60
CA GLU A 428 -13.13 15.92 2.70
C GLU A 428 -13.59 14.54 2.19
N PHE A 429 -14.25 14.50 1.02
CA PHE A 429 -14.62 13.25 0.37
C PHE A 429 -13.38 12.45 -0.09
N SER A 430 -12.38 13.12 -0.66
CA SER A 430 -11.13 12.51 -1.09
C SER A 430 -10.37 11.87 0.08
N ASP A 431 -10.27 12.58 1.20
CA ASP A 431 -9.59 12.11 2.40
C ASP A 431 -10.27 10.86 2.99
N THR A 432 -11.60 10.84 3.07
CA THR A 432 -12.34 9.68 3.59
C THR A 432 -12.27 8.45 2.68
N MET A 433 -12.23 8.67 1.37
CA MET A 433 -12.13 7.60 0.37
C MET A 433 -10.69 7.08 0.18
N ARG A 434 -9.69 7.79 0.69
CA ARG A 434 -8.28 7.45 0.47
C ARG A 434 -7.91 6.11 1.08
N SER A 435 -7.15 5.31 0.31
CA SER A 435 -6.55 4.08 0.81
C SER A 435 -5.13 4.34 1.29
N TYR A 436 -4.91 4.40 2.60
CA TYR A 436 -3.57 4.54 3.14
C TYR A 436 -2.72 3.28 2.95
N VAL A 437 -3.32 2.09 2.96
CA VAL A 437 -2.63 0.85 2.53
C VAL A 437 -2.17 0.97 1.07
N GLY A 438 -3.02 1.47 0.17
CA GLY A 438 -2.66 1.74 -1.22
C GLY A 438 -1.55 2.79 -1.35
N CYS A 439 -1.62 3.88 -0.57
CA CYS A 439 -0.56 4.88 -0.49
C CYS A 439 0.77 4.23 -0.07
N ASN A 440 0.77 3.44 1.00
CA ASN A 440 1.95 2.75 1.50
C ASN A 440 2.62 1.90 0.43
N LEU A 441 1.84 1.08 -0.27
CA LEU A 441 2.34 0.22 -1.33
C LEU A 441 2.91 1.02 -2.52
N GLY A 442 2.28 2.15 -2.85
CA GLY A 442 2.79 3.08 -3.84
C GLY A 442 4.15 3.65 -3.43
N PHE A 443 4.28 4.17 -2.22
CA PHE A 443 5.52 4.75 -1.70
C PHE A 443 6.64 3.71 -1.53
N PHE A 444 6.34 2.49 -1.10
CA PHE A 444 7.32 1.40 -1.04
C PHE A 444 7.84 1.03 -2.42
N ALA A 445 6.95 0.97 -3.42
CA ALA A 445 7.35 0.73 -4.80
C ALA A 445 8.22 1.88 -5.35
N LEU A 446 7.86 3.14 -5.07
CA LEU A 446 8.64 4.31 -5.50
C LEU A 446 10.03 4.33 -4.85
N MET A 447 10.12 4.15 -3.53
CA MET A 447 11.40 4.07 -2.81
C MET A 447 12.26 2.93 -3.36
N GLY A 448 11.68 1.72 -3.46
CA GLY A 448 12.39 0.56 -4.01
C GLY A 448 12.91 0.80 -5.43
N ILE A 449 12.16 1.48 -6.30
CA ILE A 449 12.58 1.81 -7.67
C ILE A 449 13.68 2.88 -7.68
N LEU A 450 13.55 3.92 -6.86
CA LEU A 450 14.39 5.12 -6.92
C LEU A 450 15.74 4.96 -6.20
N ASP A 451 15.84 4.05 -5.22
CA ASP A 451 17.05 3.74 -4.44
C ASP A 451 17.84 2.52 -4.95
N GLN A 452 17.52 2.02 -6.15
CA GLN A 452 18.34 1.02 -6.84
C GLN A 452 18.65 1.46 -8.27
N PRO A 453 19.70 0.90 -8.92
CA PRO A 453 19.96 1.13 -10.34
C PRO A 453 18.76 0.74 -11.20
N GLY A 454 18.47 1.49 -12.25
CA GLY A 454 17.26 1.26 -13.05
C GLY A 454 17.24 1.98 -14.40
N ASP A 455 16.28 1.59 -15.24
CA ASP A 455 16.05 2.21 -16.55
C ASP A 455 15.60 3.68 -16.37
N ALA A 456 16.16 4.58 -17.19
CA ALA A 456 15.88 6.01 -17.12
C ALA A 456 14.39 6.35 -17.28
N ARG A 457 13.66 5.60 -18.13
CA ARG A 457 12.23 5.78 -18.37
C ARG A 457 11.43 5.47 -17.11
N LEU A 458 11.79 4.38 -16.42
CA LEU A 458 11.14 3.98 -15.16
C LEU A 458 11.47 4.98 -14.05
N ARG A 459 12.73 5.40 -13.92
CA ARG A 459 13.12 6.43 -12.95
C ARG A 459 12.34 7.73 -13.18
N GLN A 460 12.22 8.19 -14.43
CA GLN A 460 11.46 9.40 -14.77
C GLN A 460 9.97 9.25 -14.44
N ALA A 461 9.36 8.09 -14.75
CA ALA A 461 7.98 7.81 -14.37
C ALA A 461 7.79 7.84 -12.85
N ALA A 462 8.68 7.21 -12.07
CA ALA A 462 8.63 7.23 -10.62
C ALA A 462 8.74 8.66 -10.04
N LEU A 463 9.67 9.48 -10.57
CA LEU A 463 9.81 10.89 -10.19
C LEU A 463 8.59 11.74 -10.56
N ALA A 464 7.87 11.39 -11.62
CA ALA A 464 6.62 12.07 -12.00
C ALA A 464 5.42 11.65 -11.12
N ILE A 465 5.41 10.42 -10.59
CA ILE A 465 4.37 9.93 -9.68
C ILE A 465 4.55 10.53 -8.28
N LEU A 466 5.78 10.58 -7.78
CA LEU A 466 6.09 10.86 -6.38
C LEU A 466 5.50 12.16 -5.81
N PRO A 467 5.66 13.35 -6.43
CA PRO A 467 5.07 14.58 -5.89
C PRO A 467 3.54 14.55 -5.95
N ARG A 468 2.95 13.99 -7.03
CA ARG A 468 1.48 13.79 -7.13
C ARG A 468 0.95 12.81 -6.09
N ALA A 469 1.77 11.84 -5.68
CA ALA A 469 1.41 10.89 -4.64
C ALA A 469 1.40 11.52 -3.25
N LEU A 470 2.30 12.47 -2.98
CA LEU A 470 2.43 13.13 -1.69
C LEU A 470 1.44 14.27 -1.52
N GLU A 471 1.22 15.06 -2.56
CA GLU A 471 0.47 16.31 -2.46
C GLU A 471 -0.87 16.22 -1.73
N PRO A 472 -1.74 15.19 -1.95
CA PRO A 472 -3.01 15.11 -1.24
C PRO A 472 -2.88 14.86 0.28
N ILE A 473 -1.73 14.36 0.74
CA ILE A 473 -1.43 14.00 2.14
C ILE A 473 -0.32 14.88 2.75
N ALA A 474 0.08 15.95 2.06
CA ALA A 474 1.27 16.72 2.45
C ALA A 474 1.08 17.48 3.78
N ASP A 475 -0.17 17.79 4.14
CA ASP A 475 -0.54 18.45 5.40
C ASP A 475 -0.51 17.52 6.62
N GLU A 476 -0.46 16.20 6.41
CA GLU A 476 -0.60 15.21 7.49
C GLU A 476 0.65 15.04 8.36
N GLY A 477 1.78 15.61 7.93
CA GLY A 477 3.07 15.45 8.62
C GLY A 477 3.57 14.00 8.63
N ASN A 478 3.20 13.17 7.66
CA ASN A 478 3.62 11.77 7.57
C ASN A 478 5.12 11.66 7.31
N SER A 479 5.89 11.21 8.30
CA SER A 479 7.36 11.23 8.22
C SER A 479 7.91 10.40 7.06
N MET A 480 7.38 9.20 6.84
CA MET A 480 7.90 8.32 5.80
C MET A 480 7.68 8.92 4.41
N TYR A 481 6.45 9.31 4.10
CA TYR A 481 6.11 9.78 2.76
C TYR A 481 6.76 11.13 2.43
N ASN A 482 6.82 12.04 3.41
CA ASN A 482 7.54 13.31 3.26
C ASN A 482 9.03 13.08 3.00
N PHE A 483 9.68 12.15 3.72
CA PHE A 483 11.09 11.88 3.49
C PHE A 483 11.37 11.22 2.14
N ILE A 484 10.54 10.25 1.70
CA ILE A 484 10.72 9.61 0.38
C ILE A 484 10.66 10.66 -0.74
N GLU A 485 9.69 11.56 -0.69
CA GLU A 485 9.58 12.64 -1.66
C GLU A 485 10.77 13.59 -1.58
N ALA A 486 11.10 14.09 -0.39
CA ALA A 486 12.19 15.03 -0.17
C ALA A 486 13.55 14.51 -0.65
N ALA A 487 13.82 13.22 -0.44
CA ALA A 487 15.05 12.53 -0.85
C ALA A 487 15.28 12.54 -2.36
N HIS A 488 14.23 12.73 -3.17
CA HIS A 488 14.29 12.60 -4.62
C HIS A 488 13.86 13.86 -5.38
N THR A 489 13.23 14.83 -4.73
CA THR A 489 12.83 16.12 -5.32
C THR A 489 13.72 17.29 -4.92
N GLY A 490 14.73 17.04 -4.09
CA GLY A 490 15.77 18.03 -3.75
C GLY A 490 15.44 18.94 -2.56
N ARG A 491 14.37 18.64 -1.83
CA ARG A 491 14.04 19.34 -0.57
C ARG A 491 15.16 19.18 0.45
N LYS A 492 15.29 20.18 1.31
CA LYS A 492 16.38 20.27 2.29
C LYS A 492 15.84 20.10 3.71
N TYR A 493 16.77 19.95 4.64
CA TYR A 493 16.53 19.79 6.07
C TYR A 493 15.58 20.85 6.68
N ASP A 494 15.62 22.09 6.19
CA ASP A 494 14.80 23.21 6.68
C ASP A 494 13.47 23.39 5.91
N ASP A 495 13.16 22.51 4.94
CA ASP A 495 11.88 22.54 4.23
C ASP A 495 10.72 22.28 5.21
N PRO A 496 9.61 23.05 5.16
CA PRO A 496 8.48 22.88 6.07
C PRO A 496 7.92 21.44 6.16
N LEU A 497 7.90 20.69 5.05
CA LEU A 497 7.43 19.30 5.05
C LEU A 497 8.39 18.38 5.80
N VAL A 498 9.70 18.63 5.68
CA VAL A 498 10.76 17.88 6.37
C VAL A 498 10.77 18.22 7.86
N VAL A 499 10.55 19.48 8.22
CA VAL A 499 10.39 19.92 9.61
C VAL A 499 9.17 19.28 10.25
N ALA A 500 8.02 19.29 9.57
CA ALA A 500 6.80 18.63 10.06
C ALA A 500 7.00 17.12 10.24
N ALA A 501 7.65 16.46 9.26
CA ALA A 501 7.99 15.04 9.34
C ALA A 501 8.86 14.70 10.54
N ARG A 502 9.87 15.53 10.86
CA ARG A 502 10.72 15.34 12.05
C ARG A 502 9.95 15.55 13.35
N ARG A 503 9.09 16.57 13.41
CA ARG A 503 8.21 16.80 14.57
C ARG A 503 7.29 15.59 14.82
N THR A 504 6.78 14.96 13.78
CA THR A 504 5.98 13.74 13.90
C THR A 504 6.81 12.57 14.46
N LEU A 505 8.10 12.44 14.11
CA LEU A 505 8.97 11.43 14.75
C LEU A 505 9.26 11.74 16.22
N GLN A 506 9.40 13.01 16.59
CA GLN A 506 9.56 13.42 17.99
C GLN A 506 8.33 13.04 18.81
N LEU A 507 7.13 13.24 18.27
CA LEU A 507 5.87 12.85 18.90
C LEU A 507 5.55 11.35 18.79
N TYR A 508 6.34 10.55 18.07
CA TYR A 508 6.05 9.13 17.88
C TYR A 508 6.00 8.41 19.24
N PRO A 509 4.91 7.67 19.55
CA PRO A 509 4.73 7.03 20.86
C PRO A 509 5.89 6.10 21.21
N GLU A 510 6.52 6.27 22.38
CA GLU A 510 7.57 5.34 22.81
C GLU A 510 7.02 4.02 23.35
N ASN A 511 5.83 4.07 23.95
CA ASN A 511 5.16 2.86 24.42
C ASN A 511 4.46 2.18 23.25
N GLN A 512 5.02 1.06 22.82
CA GLN A 512 4.50 0.25 21.70
C GLN A 512 3.48 -0.81 22.15
N THR A 513 2.87 -0.64 23.33
CA THR A 513 1.74 -1.47 23.75
C THR A 513 0.47 -0.93 23.12
N ASN A 514 -0.31 -1.81 22.48
CA ASN A 514 -1.60 -1.49 21.90
C ASN A 514 -2.55 -0.99 23.00
N ARG A 515 -3.11 0.19 22.76
CA ARG A 515 -4.03 0.89 23.65
C ARG A 515 -5.12 1.54 22.82
N ARG A 516 -6.33 1.59 23.35
CA ARG A 516 -7.46 2.22 22.67
C ARG A 516 -7.40 3.74 22.82
N PHE A 517 -7.52 4.44 21.70
CA PHE A 517 -7.77 5.87 21.64
C PHE A 517 -9.14 6.12 21.01
N ASP A 518 -9.97 6.94 21.65
CA ASP A 518 -11.34 7.22 21.22
C ASP A 518 -11.62 8.72 21.26
N HIS A 519 -11.67 9.29 20.07
CA HIS A 519 -11.94 10.72 19.84
C HIS A 519 -13.36 10.95 19.30
N SER A 520 -14.20 9.92 19.26
CA SER A 520 -15.54 10.00 18.66
C SER A 520 -16.48 10.98 19.39
N GLY A 521 -16.21 11.27 20.67
CA GLY A 521 -16.96 12.25 21.45
C GLY A 521 -16.37 13.67 21.46
N SER A 522 -15.13 13.86 21.00
CA SER A 522 -14.40 15.13 21.10
C SER A 522 -14.17 15.82 19.75
N LEU A 523 -14.14 15.07 18.64
CA LEU A 523 -13.85 15.59 17.31
C LEU A 523 -15.07 15.60 16.39
N ARG A 524 -15.02 16.47 15.38
CA ARG A 524 -16.06 16.52 14.34
C ARG A 524 -15.89 15.35 13.38
N HIS A 525 -16.98 14.61 13.19
CA HIS A 525 -17.04 13.48 12.25
C HIS A 525 -17.12 14.00 10.81
N SER A 526 -16.48 13.28 9.89
CA SER A 526 -16.69 13.49 8.47
C SER A 526 -18.11 13.07 8.07
N LEU A 527 -18.64 13.78 7.08
CA LEU A 527 -19.96 13.54 6.52
C LEU A 527 -19.95 12.41 5.49
N TRP A 528 -18.77 12.03 5.01
CA TRP A 528 -18.58 11.02 3.99
C TRP A 528 -18.25 9.66 4.61
N PRO A 529 -18.71 8.56 3.99
CA PRO A 529 -18.30 7.24 4.43
C PRO A 529 -16.82 7.03 4.13
N ASP A 530 -16.18 6.13 4.88
CA ASP A 530 -14.90 5.58 4.45
C ASP A 530 -15.04 4.79 3.13
N ARG A 531 -13.91 4.41 2.53
CA ARG A 531 -13.88 3.57 1.32
C ARG A 531 -14.64 2.23 1.40
N PHE A 532 -15.05 1.80 2.59
CA PHE A 532 -15.85 0.59 2.82
C PHE A 532 -17.34 0.90 3.05
N GLY A 533 -17.76 2.15 2.84
CA GLY A 533 -19.16 2.59 3.01
C GLY A 533 -19.55 2.84 4.46
N ARG A 534 -18.60 2.94 5.41
CA ARG A 534 -18.89 3.11 6.84
C ARG A 534 -18.81 4.58 7.24
N TYR A 535 -19.89 5.08 7.83
CA TYR A 535 -19.98 6.44 8.39
C TYR A 535 -19.40 6.51 9.82
N ASP A 536 -19.15 7.73 10.30
CA ASP A 536 -18.77 8.04 11.69
C ASP A 536 -17.45 7.39 12.16
N ARG A 537 -16.55 7.11 11.20
CA ARG A 537 -15.23 6.48 11.45
C ARG A 537 -14.06 7.45 11.40
N GLN A 538 -14.21 8.55 10.67
CA GLN A 538 -13.14 9.51 10.41
C GLN A 538 -13.54 10.90 10.87
N SER A 539 -12.56 11.62 11.38
CA SER A 539 -12.60 13.04 11.69
C SER A 539 -12.36 13.86 10.43
N ILE A 540 -12.77 15.11 10.42
CA ILE A 540 -12.25 16.08 9.43
C ILE A 540 -10.86 16.61 9.84
N ASP A 541 -10.58 16.64 11.15
CA ASP A 541 -9.34 17.15 11.71
C ASP A 541 -8.28 16.05 11.84
N LEU A 542 -7.00 16.42 11.70
CA LEU A 542 -5.88 15.50 11.94
C LEU A 542 -5.77 15.15 13.42
N ILE A 543 -5.54 13.88 13.71
CA ILE A 543 -5.24 13.40 15.06
C ILE A 543 -3.72 13.27 15.21
N PRO A 544 -3.09 13.98 16.16
CA PRO A 544 -1.66 13.88 16.43
C PRO A 544 -1.20 12.44 16.64
N ILE A 545 0.03 12.12 16.24
CA ILE A 545 0.55 10.74 16.28
C ILE A 545 0.66 10.16 17.70
N ASP A 546 0.88 11.01 18.69
CA ASP A 546 0.92 10.68 20.12
C ASP A 546 -0.48 10.37 20.71
N GLN A 547 -1.54 10.66 19.95
CA GLN A 547 -2.93 10.38 20.32
C GLN A 547 -3.56 9.29 19.44
N ARG A 548 -2.73 8.52 18.73
CA ARG A 548 -3.13 7.37 17.91
C ARG A 548 -2.50 6.11 18.47
N ALA A 549 -3.20 4.99 18.33
CA ALA A 549 -2.67 3.70 18.74
C ALA A 549 -1.38 3.34 17.96
N PRO A 550 -0.37 2.75 18.62
CA PRO A 550 0.79 2.22 17.93
C PRO A 550 0.39 1.20 16.86
N HIS A 551 1.06 1.24 15.72
CA HIS A 551 0.88 0.31 14.62
C HIS A 551 2.24 -0.03 14.01
N ILE A 552 2.42 -1.28 13.55
CA ILE A 552 3.72 -1.77 13.07
C ILE A 552 4.34 -0.87 12.00
N PHE A 553 3.46 -0.29 11.18
CA PHE A 553 3.77 0.75 10.21
C PHE A 553 2.70 1.83 10.25
N ILE A 554 2.69 2.68 11.28
CA ILE A 554 1.61 3.67 11.52
C ILE A 554 1.33 4.62 10.34
N TRP A 555 2.27 4.78 9.41
CA TRP A 555 2.10 5.60 8.21
C TRP A 555 1.03 5.08 7.24
N GLN A 556 0.65 3.79 7.33
CA GLN A 556 -0.45 3.22 6.55
C GLN A 556 -1.82 3.42 7.20
N GLU A 557 -1.89 4.00 8.40
CA GLU A 557 -3.13 4.24 9.11
C GLU A 557 -3.63 5.67 8.82
N PRO A 558 -4.92 5.84 8.47
CA PRO A 558 -5.51 7.16 8.32
C PRO A 558 -5.30 8.03 9.58
N PRO A 559 -4.68 9.22 9.48
CA PRO A 559 -4.46 10.10 10.64
C PRO A 559 -5.76 10.75 11.14
N ARG A 560 -6.88 10.50 10.48
CA ARG A 560 -8.21 10.99 10.83
C ARG A 560 -9.09 9.93 11.50
N MET A 561 -8.59 8.71 11.73
CA MET A 561 -9.41 7.63 12.30
C MET A 561 -9.81 7.93 13.76
N LEU A 562 -11.12 8.08 14.03
CA LEU A 562 -11.64 8.52 15.34
C LEU A 562 -11.36 7.53 16.47
N VAL A 563 -11.36 6.24 16.16
CA VAL A 563 -11.11 5.17 17.11
C VAL A 563 -9.99 4.30 16.57
N THR A 564 -8.89 4.21 17.33
CA THR A 564 -7.73 3.37 16.98
C THR A 564 -7.33 2.48 18.15
N GLY A 565 -6.69 1.35 17.83
CA GLY A 565 -6.14 0.41 18.81
C GLY A 565 -7.18 -0.37 19.62
N ALA A 566 -6.66 -1.17 20.55
CA ALA A 566 -7.43 -1.96 21.50
C ALA A 566 -6.61 -2.19 22.78
N ASP A 567 -7.27 -2.33 23.93
CA ASP A 567 -6.61 -2.55 25.23
C ASP A 567 -6.28 -4.02 25.47
N ASP A 568 -5.62 -4.64 24.49
CA ASP A 568 -5.39 -6.09 24.42
C ASP A 568 -3.94 -6.50 24.71
N GLN A 569 -3.14 -5.58 25.25
CA GLN A 569 -1.74 -5.79 25.65
C GLN A 569 -0.82 -6.26 24.51
N THR A 570 -1.25 -6.15 23.25
CA THR A 570 -0.40 -6.49 22.10
C THR A 570 0.81 -5.57 22.07
N ARG A 571 2.01 -6.14 22.00
CA ARG A 571 3.24 -5.40 21.73
C ARG A 571 3.43 -5.25 20.23
N ILE A 572 3.67 -4.02 19.80
CA ILE A 572 3.77 -3.63 18.40
C ILE A 572 5.23 -3.44 18.00
N ALA A 573 5.64 -3.98 16.86
CA ALA A 573 7.00 -3.76 16.36
C ALA A 573 7.11 -2.36 15.72
N PRO A 574 7.98 -1.44 16.18
CA PRO A 574 8.05 -0.05 15.67
C PRO A 574 8.77 0.11 14.32
N VAL A 575 8.45 -0.74 13.33
CA VAL A 575 9.13 -0.73 12.00
C VAL A 575 8.93 0.60 11.27
N GLY A 576 7.73 1.19 11.37
CA GLY A 576 7.43 2.48 10.77
C GLY A 576 8.36 3.60 11.23
N TYR A 577 8.67 3.64 12.54
CA TYR A 577 9.64 4.59 13.05
C TYR A 577 11.05 4.33 12.51
N LEU A 578 11.52 3.08 12.62
CA LEU A 578 12.88 2.70 12.24
C LEU A 578 13.16 3.00 10.76
N LEU A 579 12.23 2.65 9.87
CA LEU A 579 12.41 2.91 8.45
C LEU A 579 12.44 4.42 8.17
N ALA A 580 11.49 5.20 8.71
CA ALA A 580 11.47 6.65 8.49
C ALA A 580 12.72 7.35 9.06
N TYR A 581 13.17 6.95 10.25
CA TYR A 581 14.34 7.53 10.90
C TYR A 581 15.63 7.21 10.11
N TRP A 582 15.89 5.94 9.82
CA TRP A 582 17.13 5.55 9.14
C TRP A 582 17.18 6.05 7.70
N TYR A 583 16.03 6.08 7.00
CA TYR A 583 15.91 6.71 5.68
C TYR A 583 16.21 8.21 5.75
N GLY A 584 15.60 8.93 6.71
CA GLY A 584 15.82 10.36 6.91
C GLY A 584 17.28 10.69 7.25
N ARG A 585 17.95 9.88 8.10
CA ARG A 585 19.39 10.01 8.40
C ARG A 585 20.24 9.78 7.14
N PHE A 586 19.95 8.73 6.37
CA PHE A 586 20.70 8.40 5.17
C PHE A 586 20.65 9.52 4.12
N HIS A 587 19.48 10.13 3.91
CA HIS A 587 19.30 11.25 2.97
C HIS A 587 19.60 12.64 3.58
N GLN A 588 20.18 12.72 4.79
CA GLN A 588 20.52 13.98 5.47
C GLN A 588 19.31 14.90 5.73
N LEU A 589 18.12 14.30 5.87
CA LEU A 589 16.88 14.97 6.26
C LEU A 589 16.70 15.00 7.78
N ILE A 590 17.44 14.15 8.51
CA ILE A 590 17.58 14.13 9.97
C ILE A 590 19.06 14.26 10.29
N LYS A 591 19.41 15.10 11.27
CA LYS A 591 20.78 15.26 11.79
C LYS A 591 20.99 14.36 13.01
N ASP A 592 22.25 14.11 13.34
CA ASP A 592 22.64 13.32 14.52
C ASP A 592 22.22 13.97 15.84
N SER A 593 22.07 15.29 15.85
CA SER A 593 21.65 16.11 16.99
C SER A 593 20.13 16.23 17.17
N ASP A 594 19.35 15.75 16.20
CA ASP A 594 17.88 15.72 16.28
C ASP A 594 17.43 14.52 17.13
#